data_AF-A0A3D0CSH8-F1
#
_entry.id   AF-A0A3D0CSH8-F1
#
_cell.length_a   1.000
_cell.length_b   1.000
_cell.length_c   1.000
_cell.angle_alpha   90.00
_cell.angle_beta   90.00
_cell.angle_gamma   90.00
#
_symmetry.space_group_name_H-M   'P 1'
#
loop_
_entity.id
_entity.type
_entity.pdbx_description
1 polymer ?
#
loop_
_entity_poly.entity_id
_entity_poly.type
_entity_poly.pdbx_seq_one_letter_code
_entity_poly.pdbx_strand_id
1 'polypeptide(L)'
;MKAEYYRAAADEGFFIESDCFGHEHYYALHPGSYRTLWAEPQDTERAAALLEMIEHGCLSQDVCFKTNLRRYGGWRYDHLLPNVSFMCERMGIMDAALRTMLVENPARVLAV
;
A
#
# COMPACT_ATOMS: atom_id res chain seq x y z
N MET A 1 6.03 13.54 9.28
CA MET A 1 7.29 12.79 9.04
C MET A 1 7.23 11.95 7.76
N LYS A 2 6.27 11.02 7.57
CA LYS A 2 6.18 10.22 6.33
C LYS A 2 5.84 11.03 5.06
N ALA A 3 4.85 11.92 5.13
CA ALA A 3 4.41 12.71 3.95
C ALA A 3 5.50 13.65 3.39
N GLU A 4 6.27 14.30 4.26
CA GLU A 4 7.37 15.18 3.85
C GLU A 4 8.49 14.39 3.16
N TYR A 5 8.78 13.18 3.64
CA TYR A 5 9.74 12.27 3.01
C TYR A 5 9.25 11.79 1.63
N TYR A 6 7.97 11.43 1.50
CA TYR A 6 7.40 11.02 0.20
C TYR A 6 7.42 12.16 -0.81
N ARG A 7 7.12 13.40 -0.37
CA ARG A 7 7.19 14.58 -1.23
C ARG A 7 8.62 14.86 -1.69
N ALA A 8 9.60 14.83 -0.79
CA ALA A 8 11.00 15.02 -1.18
C ALA A 8 11.48 13.96 -2.18
N ALA A 9 11.07 12.70 -2.04
CA ALA A 9 11.38 11.66 -3.02
C ALA A 9 10.68 11.90 -4.37
N ALA A 10 9.41 12.32 -4.34
CA ALA A 10 8.65 12.66 -5.54
C ALA A 10 9.26 13.85 -6.30
N ASP A 11 9.75 14.87 -5.58
CA ASP A 11 10.41 16.06 -6.15
C ASP A 11 11.69 15.70 -6.91
N GLU A 12 12.40 14.65 -6.47
CA GLU A 12 13.58 14.07 -7.14
C GLU A 12 13.20 13.14 -8.33
N GLY A 13 11.90 12.97 -8.59
CA GLY A 13 11.38 12.17 -9.70
C GLY A 13 11.16 10.69 -9.38
N PHE A 14 11.25 10.27 -8.12
CA PHE A 14 10.95 8.90 -7.72
C PHE A 14 9.45 8.64 -7.63
N PHE A 15 9.05 7.42 -7.96
CA PHE A 15 7.73 6.90 -7.61
C PHE A 15 7.78 6.26 -6.23
N ILE A 16 6.69 6.37 -5.49
CA ILE A 16 6.53 5.81 -4.16
C ILE A 16 5.54 4.65 -4.25
N GLU A 17 5.98 3.45 -3.90
CA GLU A 17 5.11 2.28 -3.87
C GLU A 17 4.56 2.05 -2.47
N SER A 18 3.23 1.94 -2.35
CA SER A 18 2.56 1.35 -1.20
C SER A 18 2.19 -0.08 -1.56
N ASP A 19 3.12 -0.99 -1.31
CA ASP A 19 3.08 -2.38 -1.78
C ASP A 19 2.43 -3.36 -0.80
N CYS A 20 2.27 -3.03 0.47
CA CYS A 20 1.83 -3.99 1.49
C CYS A 20 0.32 -3.92 1.85
N PHE A 21 -0.58 -3.61 0.90
CA PHE A 21 -2.02 -3.69 1.20
C PHE A 21 -2.45 -5.11 1.55
N GLY A 22 -3.15 -5.27 2.68
CA GLY A 22 -3.55 -6.54 3.25
C GLY A 22 -2.51 -7.21 4.16
N HIS A 23 -1.32 -6.62 4.33
CA HIS A 23 -0.35 -7.03 5.35
C HIS A 23 -0.56 -6.24 6.63
N GLU A 24 -1.27 -6.86 7.58
CA GLU A 24 -1.46 -6.33 8.94
C GLU A 24 -0.77 -7.26 9.95
N HIS A 25 0.47 -7.61 9.66
CA HIS A 25 1.26 -8.54 10.45
C HIS A 25 2.02 -7.83 11.57
N TYR A 26 2.39 -8.59 12.59
CA TYR A 26 3.43 -8.19 13.53
C TYR A 26 4.65 -9.09 13.34
N TYR A 27 5.82 -8.50 13.45
CA TYR A 27 7.09 -9.20 13.37
C TYR A 27 7.77 -9.12 14.73
N ALA A 28 8.12 -10.28 15.27
CA ALA A 28 9.00 -10.37 16.43
C ALA A 28 10.44 -10.17 15.96
N LEU A 29 10.99 -8.97 16.14
CA LEU A 29 12.35 -8.65 15.71
C LEU A 29 13.41 -9.43 16.50
N HIS A 30 13.08 -9.88 17.72
CA HIS A 30 13.92 -10.74 18.55
C HIS A 30 13.08 -11.91 19.11
N PRO A 31 13.56 -13.17 19.00
CA PRO A 31 12.86 -14.32 19.54
C PRO A 31 12.60 -14.20 21.04
N GLY A 32 11.38 -14.53 21.48
CA GLY A 32 11.01 -14.58 22.90
C GLY A 32 10.79 -13.23 23.58
N SER A 33 10.80 -12.11 22.84
CA SER A 33 10.55 -10.77 23.40
C SER A 33 9.42 -10.06 22.66
N TYR A 34 8.30 -9.83 23.35
CA TYR A 34 7.23 -8.96 22.87
C TYR A 34 7.61 -7.46 22.90
N ARG A 35 8.76 -7.10 23.49
CA ARG A 35 9.21 -5.70 23.57
C ARG A 35 9.71 -5.15 22.24
N THR A 36 9.93 -6.01 21.26
CA THR A 36 10.49 -5.65 19.95
C THR A 36 9.56 -6.10 18.84
N LEU A 37 8.25 -5.94 19.06
CA LEU A 37 7.25 -6.13 18.03
C LEU A 37 7.26 -4.92 17.10
N TRP A 38 7.40 -5.18 15.81
CA TRP A 38 7.10 -4.20 14.78
C TRP A 38 5.79 -4.58 14.11
N ALA A 39 4.82 -3.66 14.11
CA ALA A 39 3.52 -3.87 13.48
C ALA A 39 3.49 -3.14 12.13
N GLU A 40 2.98 -3.82 11.12
CA GLU A 40 2.67 -3.18 9.85
C GLU A 40 1.53 -2.17 10.03
N PRO A 41 1.54 -1.06 9.26
CA PRO A 41 0.39 -0.19 9.15
C PRO A 41 -0.84 -0.94 8.67
N GLN A 42 -1.99 -0.61 9.24
CA GLN A 42 -3.28 -1.10 8.76
C GLN A 42 -3.62 -0.50 7.39
N ASP A 43 -4.49 -1.16 6.64
CA ASP A 43 -4.92 -0.68 5.33
C ASP A 43 -5.60 0.70 5.40
N THR A 44 -6.29 1.00 6.51
CA THR A 44 -6.88 2.32 6.76
C THR A 44 -5.82 3.41 6.93
N GLU A 45 -4.69 3.10 7.56
CA GLU A 45 -3.56 4.02 7.70
C GLU A 45 -2.83 4.22 6.37
N ARG A 46 -2.72 3.15 5.56
CA ARG A 46 -2.18 3.24 4.19
C ARG A 46 -3.08 4.08 3.30
N ALA A 47 -4.39 3.85 3.33
CA ALA A 47 -5.39 4.59 2.56
C ALA A 47 -5.35 6.09 2.90
N ALA A 48 -5.22 6.45 4.17
CA ALA A 48 -5.09 7.85 4.60
C ALA A 48 -3.84 8.55 4.03
N ALA A 49 -2.76 7.81 3.80
CA ALA A 49 -1.53 8.35 3.23
C ALA A 49 -1.59 8.55 1.70
N LEU A 50 -2.56 7.94 1.01
CA LEU A 50 -2.64 7.97 -0.46
C LEU A 50 -2.84 9.38 -1.02
N LEU A 51 -3.52 10.27 -0.29
CA LEU A 51 -3.75 11.65 -0.71
C LEU A 51 -2.45 12.41 -1.00
N GLU A 52 -1.37 12.07 -0.28
CA GLU A 52 -0.06 12.69 -0.45
C GLU A 52 0.76 12.08 -1.60
N MET A 53 0.24 11.01 -2.22
CA MET A 53 0.98 10.19 -3.17
C MET A 53 0.28 10.06 -4.54
N ILE A 54 -0.88 10.69 -4.77
CA ILE A 54 -1.69 10.43 -5.98
C ILE A 54 -0.88 10.52 -7.29
N GLU A 55 -0.08 11.56 -7.47
CA GLU A 55 0.63 11.83 -8.74
C GLU A 55 1.88 10.95 -8.96
N HIS A 56 2.42 10.37 -7.89
CA HIS A 56 3.70 9.63 -7.89
C HIS A 56 3.60 8.24 -7.25
N GLY A 57 2.39 7.82 -6.89
CA GLY A 57 2.10 6.64 -6.10
C GLY A 57 1.76 5.44 -6.97
N CYS A 58 2.25 4.26 -6.57
CA CYS A 58 1.85 2.96 -7.10
C CYS A 58 1.35 2.08 -5.95
N LEU A 59 0.35 1.25 -6.19
CA LEU A 59 -0.23 0.37 -5.15
C LEU A 59 -0.03 -1.10 -5.51
N SER A 60 0.31 -1.92 -4.51
CA SER A 60 0.45 -3.37 -4.65
C SER A 60 0.05 -4.09 -3.35
N GLN A 61 0.20 -5.42 -3.30
CA GLN A 61 -0.11 -6.23 -2.11
C GLN A 61 1.08 -7.08 -1.60
N ASP A 62 2.25 -7.00 -2.24
CA ASP A 62 3.46 -7.76 -1.92
C ASP A 62 3.17 -9.21 -1.49
N VAL A 63 2.48 -9.95 -2.35
CA VAL A 63 2.09 -11.33 -2.02
C VAL A 63 3.34 -12.22 -2.03
N CYS A 64 3.98 -12.34 -0.86
CA CYS A 64 5.25 -13.03 -0.67
C CYS A 64 5.16 -14.23 0.30
N PHE A 65 4.13 -14.30 1.15
CA PHE A 65 3.85 -15.44 2.03
C PHE A 65 2.69 -16.31 1.52
N LYS A 66 2.76 -17.62 1.83
CA LYS A 66 1.62 -18.54 1.59
C LYS A 66 0.35 -18.03 2.28
N THR A 67 0.48 -17.47 3.49
CA THR A 67 -0.62 -16.92 4.28
C THR A 67 -1.30 -15.72 3.63
N ASN A 68 -0.67 -15.03 2.67
CA ASN A 68 -1.33 -13.96 1.92
C ASN A 68 -2.38 -14.48 0.93
N LEU A 69 -2.39 -15.78 0.59
CA LEU A 69 -3.34 -16.36 -0.36
C LEU A 69 -4.66 -16.74 0.33
N ARG A 70 -5.79 -16.61 -0.40
CA ARG A 70 -7.15 -17.01 0.05
C ARG A 70 -7.23 -18.43 0.60
N ARG A 71 -6.47 -19.38 0.04
CA ARG A 71 -6.42 -20.77 0.52
C ARG A 71 -6.02 -20.86 2.00
N TYR A 72 -5.24 -19.91 2.48
CA TYR A 72 -4.73 -19.85 3.84
C TYR A 72 -5.34 -18.69 4.65
N GLY A 73 -6.45 -18.12 4.18
CA GLY A 73 -7.18 -17.05 4.86
C GLY A 73 -6.74 -15.62 4.53
N GLY A 74 -5.75 -15.43 3.65
CA GLY A 74 -5.32 -14.11 3.21
C GLY A 74 -6.14 -13.51 2.08
N TRP A 75 -5.78 -12.28 1.67
CA TRP A 75 -6.54 -11.50 0.70
C TRP A 75 -6.27 -11.81 -0.77
N ARG A 76 -5.07 -12.30 -1.11
CA ARG A 76 -4.57 -12.58 -2.47
C ARG A 76 -4.44 -11.32 -3.36
N TYR A 77 -4.02 -11.51 -4.60
CA TYR A 77 -3.78 -10.49 -5.62
C TYR A 77 -4.99 -9.61 -5.97
N ASP A 78 -6.21 -10.04 -5.64
CA ASP A 78 -7.42 -9.28 -5.96
C ASP A 78 -7.75 -8.22 -4.91
N HIS A 79 -7.08 -8.17 -3.75
CA HIS A 79 -7.48 -7.35 -2.61
C HIS A 79 -7.74 -5.86 -2.91
N LEU A 80 -6.92 -5.25 -3.76
CA LEU A 80 -6.98 -3.82 -4.09
C LEU A 80 -8.32 -3.43 -4.72
N LEU A 81 -8.86 -4.27 -5.62
CA LEU A 81 -9.98 -3.88 -6.48
C LEU A 81 -11.37 -3.95 -5.83
N PRO A 82 -11.70 -4.89 -4.93
CA PRO A 82 -13.00 -4.92 -4.25
C PRO A 82 -12.96 -4.37 -2.83
N ASN A 83 -11.81 -4.40 -2.13
CA ASN A 83 -11.75 -3.98 -0.72
C ASN A 83 -11.13 -2.60 -0.56
N VAL A 84 -9.93 -2.39 -1.11
CA VAL A 84 -9.21 -1.11 -0.94
C VAL A 84 -9.90 0.01 -1.71
N SER A 85 -10.38 -0.26 -2.92
CA SER A 85 -11.20 0.70 -3.69
C SER A 85 -12.45 1.15 -2.91
N PHE A 86 -13.20 0.20 -2.34
CA PHE A 86 -14.38 0.47 -1.53
C PHE A 86 -14.01 1.26 -0.27
N MET A 87 -12.92 0.90 0.40
CA MET A 87 -12.41 1.66 1.55
C MET A 87 -12.07 3.11 1.18
N CYS A 88 -11.36 3.30 0.07
CA CYS A 88 -10.96 4.60 -0.45
C CYS A 88 -12.18 5.45 -0.82
N GLU A 89 -13.20 4.86 -1.45
CA GLU A 89 -14.47 5.52 -1.74
C GLU A 89 -15.13 6.03 -0.44
N ARG A 90 -15.17 5.18 0.60
CA ARG A 90 -15.71 5.55 1.92
C ARG A 90 -14.91 6.65 2.63
N MET A 91 -13.64 6.80 2.28
CA MET A 91 -12.75 7.88 2.76
C MET A 91 -12.80 9.15 1.88
N GLY A 92 -13.59 9.16 0.80
CA GLY A 92 -13.72 10.31 -0.10
C GLY A 92 -12.59 10.41 -1.15
N ILE A 93 -11.78 9.37 -1.31
CA ILE A 93 -10.79 9.29 -2.39
C ILE A 93 -11.54 8.97 -3.68
N MET A 94 -11.45 9.86 -4.66
CA MET A 94 -12.14 9.71 -5.95
C MET A 94 -11.58 8.55 -6.77
N ASP A 95 -12.45 7.88 -7.54
CA ASP A 95 -12.08 6.80 -8.47
C ASP A 95 -10.97 7.22 -9.46
N ALA A 96 -10.99 8.48 -9.91
CA ALA A 96 -9.93 9.04 -10.76
C ALA A 96 -8.54 8.99 -10.08
N ALA A 97 -8.44 9.28 -8.78
CA ALA A 97 -7.18 9.22 -8.06
C ALA A 97 -6.68 7.77 -7.92
N LEU A 98 -7.58 6.83 -7.64
CA LEU A 98 -7.25 5.40 -7.62
C LEU A 98 -6.79 4.91 -8.99
N ARG A 99 -7.47 5.33 -10.07
CA ARG A 99 -7.08 5.03 -11.44
C ARG A 99 -5.68 5.54 -11.76
N THR A 100 -5.35 6.76 -11.35
CA THR A 100 -3.99 7.30 -11.53
C THR A 100 -2.95 6.40 -10.88
N MET A 101 -3.16 5.97 -9.63
CA MET A 101 -2.19 5.14 -8.90
C MET A 101 -2.17 3.66 -9.33
N LEU A 102 -3.28 3.11 -9.84
CA LEU A 102 -3.38 1.69 -10.25
C LEU A 102 -3.12 1.45 -11.73
N VAL A 103 -3.20 2.49 -12.56
CA VAL A 103 -3.12 2.34 -14.02
C VAL A 103 -2.08 3.29 -14.61
N GLU A 104 -2.24 4.60 -14.43
CA GLU A 104 -1.46 5.61 -15.14
C GLU A 104 -0.01 5.65 -14.65
N ASN A 105 0.19 5.65 -13.33
CA ASN A 105 1.52 5.65 -12.71
C ASN A 105 2.29 4.35 -13.01
N PRO A 106 1.73 3.14 -12.78
CA PRO A 106 2.39 1.90 -13.17
C PRO A 106 2.72 1.84 -14.67
N ALA A 107 1.84 2.33 -15.55
CA ALA A 107 2.10 2.38 -16.99
C ALA A 107 3.30 3.28 -17.32
N ARG A 108 3.44 4.43 -16.65
CA ARG A 108 4.61 5.32 -16.81
C ARG A 108 5.90 4.66 -16.30
N VAL A 109 5.85 4.01 -15.14
CA VAL A 109 7.02 3.33 -14.54
C VAL A 109 7.51 2.18 -15.41
N LEU A 110 6.60 1.42 -16.02
CA LEU A 110 6.92 0.20 -16.77
C LEU A 110 7.13 0.43 -18.27
N ALA A 111 6.98 1.64 -18.79
CA ALA A 111 7.12 1.97 -20.22
C ALA A 111 8.59 2.05 -20.72
N VAL A 112 9.49 1.28 -20.11
CA VAL A 112 10.94 1.23 -20.40
C VAL A 112 11.30 0.40 -21.63
#